data_AF-U1MIG9-F1
#
_entry.id   AF-U1MIG9-F1
#
_cell.length_a   1.000
_cell.length_b   1.000
_cell.length_c   1.000
_cell.angle_alpha   90.00
_cell.angle_beta   90.00
_cell.angle_gamma   90.00
#
_symmetry.space_group_name_H-M   'P 1'
#
loop_
_entity.id
_entity.type
_entity.pdbx_description
1 polymer ?
#
loop_
_entity_poly.entity_id
_entity_poly.type
_entity_poly.pdbx_seq_one_letter_code
_entity_poly.pdbx_strand_id
1 'polypeptide(L)'
;MIRNDGGTGRVGIVTPPELGIFDAVIEGDADATWVFMPWEGLLAERAGVELNAFYLDEYEIPYGYTPTMVARPETVADRADELAAFLGATGRGYRDATAAPATAAATLAETASPDPSDEEFLTESHHRLADAFLTDDGNWGLMSHDRWATFVDWLATENILTTVDETSLPATAVPPVELYTNELLREATA
;
A
#
# COMPACT_ATOMS: atom_id res chain seq x y z
N MET A 1 9.28 5.68 14.50
CA MET A 1 10.58 5.56 13.81
C MET A 1 11.63 6.40 14.52
N ILE A 2 11.88 7.66 14.12
CA ILE A 2 13.01 8.46 14.65
C ILE A 2 13.06 8.52 16.19
N ARG A 3 11.93 8.79 16.86
CA ARG A 3 11.88 8.82 18.34
C ARG A 3 12.12 7.45 18.97
N ASN A 4 11.60 6.40 18.35
CA ASN A 4 11.71 5.02 18.83
C ASN A 4 13.15 4.50 18.65
N ASP A 5 13.90 5.08 17.71
CA ASP A 5 15.34 4.85 17.50
C ASP A 5 16.25 5.79 18.32
N GLY A 6 15.71 6.52 19.30
CA GLY A 6 16.47 7.42 20.19
C GLY A 6 16.77 8.81 19.63
N GLY A 7 16.24 9.17 18.47
CA GLY A 7 16.33 10.51 17.88
C GLY A 7 15.32 11.51 18.44
N THR A 8 15.46 12.79 18.08
CA THR A 8 14.56 13.86 18.58
C THR A 8 13.20 13.93 17.88
N GLY A 9 13.09 13.34 16.69
CA GLY A 9 11.89 13.42 15.84
C GLY A 9 11.61 14.82 15.27
N ARG A 10 12.60 15.71 15.23
CA ARG A 10 12.49 16.99 14.49
C ARG A 10 12.82 16.75 13.02
N VAL A 11 11.81 16.90 12.17
CA VAL A 11 11.94 16.77 10.71
C VAL A 11 11.39 18.01 10.02
N GLY A 12 11.97 18.36 8.87
CA GLY A 12 11.36 19.26 7.90
C GLY A 12 10.62 18.43 6.86
N ILE A 13 9.33 18.66 6.68
CA ILE A 13 8.54 17.97 5.65
C ILE A 13 8.52 18.85 4.41
N VAL A 14 8.94 18.29 3.28
CA VAL A 14 8.79 18.89 1.95
C VAL A 14 7.87 17.99 1.14
N THR A 15 7.04 18.59 0.29
CA THR A 15 6.12 17.86 -0.58
C THR A 15 6.42 18.28 -2.02
N PRO A 16 7.37 17.60 -2.70
CA PRO A 16 7.61 17.85 -4.12
C PRO A 16 6.41 17.35 -4.95
N PRO A 17 6.32 17.72 -6.24
CA PRO A 17 5.34 17.12 -7.16
C PRO A 17 5.43 15.59 -7.14
N GLU A 18 4.31 14.88 -7.27
CA GLU A 18 4.18 13.43 -6.98
C GLU A 18 5.25 12.55 -7.63
N LEU A 19 5.69 12.86 -8.85
CA LEU A 19 6.71 12.08 -9.56
C LEU A 19 8.16 12.35 -9.12
N GLY A 20 8.42 13.37 -8.30
CA GLY A 20 9.76 13.77 -7.85
C GLY A 20 10.12 13.36 -6.42
N ILE A 21 9.25 12.60 -5.74
CA ILE A 21 9.43 12.24 -4.32
C ILE A 21 10.65 11.33 -4.11
N PHE A 22 10.88 10.38 -5.02
CA PHE A 22 12.07 9.51 -4.98
C PHE A 22 13.31 10.25 -5.47
N ASP A 23 13.20 10.99 -6.57
CA ASP A 23 14.29 11.78 -7.15
C ASP A 23 14.87 12.77 -6.15
N ALA A 24 14.05 13.40 -5.30
CA ALA A 24 14.53 14.32 -4.27
C ALA A 24 15.57 13.69 -3.32
N VAL A 25 15.47 12.38 -3.03
CA VAL A 25 16.48 11.69 -2.21
C VAL A 25 17.71 11.34 -3.04
N ILE A 26 17.51 10.89 -4.28
CA ILE A 26 18.61 10.54 -5.19
C ILE A 26 19.47 11.75 -5.56
N GLU A 27 18.85 12.91 -5.75
CA GLU A 27 19.49 14.19 -6.07
C GLU A 27 20.06 14.92 -4.84
N GLY A 28 19.68 14.48 -3.64
CA GLY A 28 20.16 15.03 -2.36
C GLY A 28 19.39 16.28 -1.88
N ASP A 29 18.22 16.54 -2.43
CA ASP A 29 17.29 17.60 -1.99
C ASP A 29 16.52 17.23 -0.71
N ALA A 30 16.43 15.94 -0.39
CA ALA A 30 15.84 15.40 0.83
C ALA A 30 16.69 14.27 1.43
N ASP A 31 16.71 14.17 2.76
CA ASP A 31 17.49 13.15 3.47
C ASP A 31 16.82 11.76 3.48
N ALA A 32 15.49 11.71 3.35
CA ALA A 32 14.71 10.48 3.41
C ALA A 32 13.35 10.64 2.70
N THR A 33 12.80 9.54 2.22
CA THR A 33 11.47 9.50 1.60
C THR A 33 10.78 8.15 1.83
N TRP A 34 9.47 8.09 1.58
CA TRP A 34 8.70 6.84 1.63
C TRP A 34 8.69 6.21 0.24
N VAL A 35 9.12 4.95 0.17
CA VAL A 35 9.18 4.14 -1.05
C VAL A 35 8.45 2.81 -0.92
N PHE A 36 8.20 2.17 -2.06
CA PHE A 36 7.94 0.73 -2.14
C PHE A 36 9.22 0.01 -2.56
N MET A 37 9.76 -0.84 -1.68
CA MET A 37 11.04 -1.54 -1.96
C MET A 37 11.02 -2.40 -3.24
N PRO A 38 9.91 -3.06 -3.62
CA PRO A 38 9.81 -3.75 -4.91
C PRO A 38 9.86 -2.83 -6.13
N TRP A 39 9.71 -1.51 -5.96
CA TRP A 39 9.72 -0.53 -7.03
C TRP A 39 10.92 0.42 -6.92
N GLU A 40 10.86 1.48 -6.10
CA GLU A 40 11.96 2.44 -5.99
C GLU A 40 13.21 1.84 -5.33
N GLY A 41 13.05 0.87 -4.42
CA GLY A 41 14.18 0.11 -3.89
C GLY A 41 14.94 -0.64 -4.98
N LEU A 42 14.21 -1.31 -5.88
CA LEU A 42 14.78 -1.99 -7.04
C LEU A 42 15.41 -0.99 -8.04
N LEU A 43 14.82 0.19 -8.23
CA LEU A 43 15.43 1.25 -9.06
C LEU A 43 16.78 1.70 -8.48
N ALA A 44 16.84 1.93 -7.16
CA ALA A 44 18.08 2.30 -6.47
C ALA A 44 19.15 1.20 -6.61
N GLU A 45 18.79 -0.06 -6.35
CA GLU A 45 19.70 -1.20 -6.49
C GLU A 45 20.29 -1.31 -7.90
N ARG A 46 19.45 -1.17 -8.93
CA ARG A 46 19.88 -1.19 -10.35
C ARG A 46 20.77 0.00 -10.71
N ALA A 47 20.56 1.15 -10.08
CA ALA A 47 21.40 2.33 -10.22
C ALA A 47 22.69 2.25 -9.39
N GLY A 48 22.88 1.20 -8.58
CA GLY A 48 24.02 1.08 -7.66
C GLY A 48 23.97 2.06 -6.48
N VAL A 49 22.77 2.53 -6.14
CA VAL A 49 22.51 3.41 -4.99
C VAL A 49 22.12 2.56 -3.79
N GLU A 50 22.91 2.63 -2.73
CA GLU A 50 22.63 1.94 -1.46
C GLU A 50 21.59 2.73 -0.66
N LEU A 51 20.47 2.08 -0.32
CA LEU A 51 19.44 2.66 0.53
C LEU A 51 19.53 2.11 1.96
N ASN A 52 19.33 3.00 2.93
CA ASN A 52 19.03 2.60 4.30
C ASN A 52 17.51 2.56 4.47
N ALA A 53 16.94 1.36 4.37
CA ALA A 53 15.50 1.15 4.52
C ALA A 53 15.14 0.98 6.01
N PHE A 54 14.00 1.57 6.39
CA PHE A 54 13.44 1.46 7.73
C PHE A 54 11.99 1.00 7.61
N TYR A 55 11.61 -0.09 8.27
CA TYR A 55 10.26 -0.62 8.19
C TYR A 55 9.43 -0.20 9.42
N LEU A 56 8.15 0.10 9.22
CA LEU A 56 7.29 0.63 10.30
C LEU A 56 7.17 -0.33 11.49
N ASP A 57 7.09 -1.63 11.22
CA ASP A 57 6.97 -2.70 12.20
C ASP A 57 8.24 -2.88 13.05
N GLU A 58 9.42 -2.65 12.49
CA GLU A 58 10.70 -2.61 13.23
C GLU A 58 10.74 -1.51 14.30
N TYR A 59 9.88 -0.49 14.14
CA TYR A 59 9.77 0.64 15.06
C TYR A 59 8.44 0.66 15.81
N GLU A 60 7.78 -0.50 15.98
CA GLU A 60 6.54 -0.63 16.76
C GLU A 60 5.40 0.30 16.25
N ILE A 61 5.43 0.68 14.98
CA ILE A 61 4.36 1.46 14.36
C ILE A 61 3.40 0.49 13.68
N PRO A 62 2.17 0.31 14.21
CA PRO A 62 1.16 -0.45 13.49
C PRO A 62 0.75 0.29 12.23
N TYR A 63 0.43 -0.47 11.18
CA TYR A 63 0.04 0.10 9.90
C TYR A 63 -1.18 -0.60 9.32
N GLY A 64 -2.01 0.18 8.63
CA GLY A 64 -3.17 -0.30 7.90
C GLY A 64 -2.78 -1.12 6.66
N TYR A 65 -3.57 -0.95 5.60
CA TYR A 65 -3.35 -1.60 4.31
C TYR A 65 -2.91 -0.57 3.28
N THR A 66 -1.96 -0.94 2.41
CA THR A 66 -1.57 -0.13 1.25
C THR A 66 -1.07 -1.02 0.11
N PRO A 67 -1.42 -0.73 -1.16
CA PRO A 67 -2.53 0.14 -1.55
C PRO A 67 -3.89 -0.52 -1.20
N THR A 68 -4.97 0.27 -1.24
CA THR A 68 -6.34 -0.22 -1.05
C THR A 68 -7.26 0.21 -2.18
N MET A 69 -8.26 -0.61 -2.47
CA MET A 69 -9.35 -0.25 -3.39
C MET A 69 -10.45 0.45 -2.61
N VAL A 70 -10.85 1.65 -3.06
CA VAL A 70 -11.83 2.48 -2.36
C VAL A 70 -13.02 2.76 -3.27
N ALA A 71 -14.22 2.64 -2.72
CA ALA A 71 -15.46 3.04 -3.35
C ALA A 71 -16.28 3.90 -2.38
N ARG A 72 -17.12 4.80 -2.92
CA ARG A 72 -18.07 5.55 -2.10
C ARG A 72 -19.11 4.60 -1.48
N PRO A 73 -19.56 4.82 -0.24
CA PRO A 73 -20.56 3.96 0.42
C PRO A 73 -21.83 3.76 -0.44
N GLU A 74 -22.30 4.80 -1.13
CA GLU A 74 -23.46 4.71 -2.01
C GLU A 74 -23.19 3.80 -3.22
N THR A 75 -21.96 3.79 -3.74
CA THR A 75 -21.57 2.88 -4.82
C THR A 75 -21.51 1.43 -4.34
N VAL A 76 -21.03 1.20 -3.12
CA VAL A 76 -21.03 -0.14 -2.50
C VAL A 76 -22.45 -0.67 -2.35
N ALA A 77 -23.38 0.19 -1.90
CA ALA A 77 -24.79 -0.18 -1.73
C ALA A 77 -25.53 -0.38 -3.06
N ASP A 78 -25.39 0.57 -3.99
CA ASP A 78 -26.20 0.61 -5.22
C ASP A 78 -25.68 -0.35 -6.31
N ARG A 79 -24.39 -0.72 -6.26
CA ARG A 79 -23.69 -1.51 -7.29
C ARG A 79 -22.99 -2.76 -6.75
N ALA A 80 -23.53 -3.33 -5.68
CA ALA A 80 -22.93 -4.47 -4.97
C ALA A 80 -22.58 -5.65 -5.89
N ASP A 81 -23.48 -6.04 -6.80
CA ASP A 81 -23.27 -7.19 -7.70
C ASP A 81 -22.16 -6.92 -8.74
N GLU A 82 -22.10 -5.70 -9.27
CA GLU A 82 -21.08 -5.29 -10.25
C GLU A 82 -19.71 -5.19 -9.59
N LEU A 83 -19.65 -4.64 -8.38
CA LEU A 83 -18.43 -4.58 -7.59
C LEU A 83 -17.96 -5.98 -7.17
N ALA A 84 -18.87 -6.88 -6.77
CA ALA A 84 -18.52 -8.25 -6.46
C ALA A 84 -17.96 -9.00 -7.69
N ALA A 85 -18.56 -8.81 -8.87
CA ALA A 85 -18.05 -9.36 -10.12
C ALA A 85 -16.67 -8.79 -10.47
N PHE A 86 -16.48 -7.48 -10.33
CA PHE A 86 -15.20 -6.81 -10.54
C PHE A 86 -14.12 -7.33 -9.59
N LEU A 87 -14.38 -7.37 -8.28
CA LEU A 87 -13.46 -7.89 -7.27
C LEU A 87 -13.16 -9.38 -7.48
N GLY A 88 -14.14 -10.17 -7.92
CA GLY A 88 -13.95 -11.57 -8.29
C GLY A 88 -12.98 -11.74 -9.47
N ALA A 89 -13.08 -10.90 -10.50
CA ALA A 89 -12.14 -10.89 -11.62
C ALA A 89 -10.74 -10.39 -11.18
N THR A 90 -10.67 -9.31 -10.42
CA THR A 90 -9.41 -8.75 -9.88
C THR A 90 -8.68 -9.78 -9.02
N GLY A 91 -9.39 -10.45 -8.09
CA GLY A 91 -8.80 -11.47 -7.23
C GLY A 91 -8.33 -12.72 -7.98
N ARG A 92 -8.90 -13.04 -9.16
CA ARG A 92 -8.30 -14.05 -10.06
C ARG A 92 -6.98 -13.55 -10.64
N GLY A 93 -6.95 -12.32 -11.14
CA GLY A 93 -5.73 -11.70 -11.67
C GLY A 93 -4.56 -11.67 -10.67
N TYR A 94 -4.80 -11.33 -9.40
CA TYR A 94 -3.75 -11.36 -8.37
C TYR A 94 -3.25 -12.77 -8.04
N ARG A 95 -4.14 -13.77 -8.04
CA ARG A 95 -3.73 -15.18 -7.87
C ARG A 95 -2.90 -15.65 -9.06
N ASP A 96 -3.29 -15.29 -10.28
CA ASP A 96 -2.53 -15.60 -11.49
C ASP A 96 -1.17 -14.91 -11.47
N ALA A 97 -1.10 -13.65 -11.04
CA ALA A 97 0.15 -12.91 -10.88
C ALA A 97 1.08 -13.51 -9.81
N THR A 98 0.51 -14.05 -8.73
CA THR A 98 1.27 -14.79 -7.71
C THR A 98 1.83 -16.10 -8.28
N ALA A 99 1.03 -16.83 -9.05
CA ALA A 99 1.42 -18.13 -9.61
C ALA A 99 2.36 -18.03 -10.82
N ALA A 100 2.27 -16.96 -11.62
CA ALA A 100 3.07 -16.73 -12.81
C ALA A 100 3.55 -15.26 -12.91
N PRO A 101 4.48 -14.82 -12.04
CA PRO A 101 4.91 -13.42 -11.98
C PRO A 101 5.47 -12.86 -13.30
N ALA A 102 6.25 -13.66 -14.04
CA ALA A 102 6.81 -13.23 -15.33
C ALA A 102 5.71 -12.98 -16.39
N THR A 103 4.65 -13.79 -16.40
CA THR A 103 3.51 -13.59 -17.32
C THR A 103 2.71 -12.35 -16.92
N ALA A 104 2.52 -12.10 -15.62
CA ALA A 104 1.90 -10.88 -15.14
C ALA A 104 2.71 -9.63 -15.49
N ALA A 105 4.04 -9.68 -15.31
CA ALA A 105 4.94 -8.59 -15.71
C ALA A 105 4.86 -8.29 -17.21
N ALA A 106 4.88 -9.31 -18.07
CA ALA A 106 4.72 -9.13 -19.51
C ALA A 106 3.35 -8.52 -19.88
N THR A 107 2.28 -8.96 -19.21
CA THR A 107 0.93 -8.40 -19.40
C THR A 107 0.88 -6.93 -18.98
N LEU A 108 1.52 -6.57 -17.87
CA LEU A 108 1.62 -5.18 -17.42
C LEU A 108 2.41 -4.34 -18.43
N ALA A 109 3.54 -4.84 -18.93
CA ALA A 109 4.35 -4.16 -19.95
C ALA A 109 3.56 -3.90 -21.25
N GLU A 110 2.71 -4.84 -21.67
CA GLU A 110 1.86 -4.69 -22.87
C GLU A 110 0.73 -3.67 -22.67
N THR A 111 0.21 -3.55 -21.45
CA THR A 111 -1.04 -2.82 -21.18
C THR A 111 -0.86 -1.46 -20.50
N ALA A 112 0.24 -1.25 -19.80
CA ALA A 112 0.55 0.01 -19.15
C ALA A 112 1.03 1.06 -20.16
N SER A 113 0.45 2.26 -20.12
CA SER A 113 0.90 3.40 -20.92
C SER A 113 0.79 4.71 -20.14
N PRO A 114 1.84 5.55 -20.09
CA PRO A 114 3.18 5.32 -20.64
C PRO A 114 3.93 4.17 -19.94
N ASP A 115 4.86 3.56 -20.66
CA ASP A 115 5.69 2.43 -20.20
C ASP A 115 6.43 2.82 -18.91
N PRO A 116 6.10 2.23 -17.74
CA PRO A 116 6.68 2.68 -16.50
C PRO A 116 8.11 2.16 -16.30
N SER A 117 8.52 1.07 -16.96
CA SER A 117 9.81 0.39 -16.75
C SER A 117 10.05 -0.77 -17.74
N ASP A 118 11.31 -1.16 -17.99
CA ASP A 118 11.62 -2.32 -18.85
C ASP A 118 11.07 -3.67 -18.32
N GLU A 119 10.90 -4.66 -19.20
CA GLU A 119 10.31 -5.97 -18.88
C GLU A 119 11.09 -6.73 -17.78
N GLU A 120 12.42 -6.58 -17.75
CA GLU A 120 13.27 -7.19 -16.73
C GLU A 120 12.99 -6.58 -15.35
N PHE A 121 12.79 -5.26 -15.29
CA PHE A 121 12.39 -4.55 -14.07
C PHE A 121 11.05 -5.06 -13.57
N LEU A 122 10.05 -5.08 -14.45
CA LEU A 122 8.69 -5.49 -14.08
C LEU A 122 8.67 -6.93 -13.58
N THR A 123 9.44 -7.83 -14.19
CA THR A 123 9.55 -9.23 -13.78
C THR A 123 10.15 -9.36 -12.38
N GLU A 124 11.27 -8.68 -12.13
CA GLU A 124 11.93 -8.70 -10.82
C GLU A 124 11.04 -8.07 -9.73
N SER A 125 10.38 -6.96 -10.03
CA SER A 125 9.42 -6.31 -9.14
C SER A 125 8.26 -7.24 -8.77
N HIS A 126 7.69 -7.96 -9.75
CA HIS A 126 6.63 -8.93 -9.50
C HIS A 126 7.10 -10.12 -8.66
N HIS A 127 8.32 -10.62 -8.87
CA HIS A 127 8.88 -11.66 -8.01
C HIS A 127 8.97 -11.20 -6.55
N ARG A 128 9.38 -9.95 -6.30
CA ARG A 128 9.44 -9.37 -4.94
C ARG A 128 8.07 -9.18 -4.30
N LEU A 129 7.01 -9.04 -5.10
CA LEU A 129 5.64 -8.84 -4.63
C LEU A 129 4.82 -10.13 -4.52
N ALA A 130 5.25 -11.23 -5.14
CA ALA A 130 4.43 -12.43 -5.29
C ALA A 130 3.89 -12.94 -3.94
N ASP A 131 4.73 -12.98 -2.91
CA ASP A 131 4.36 -13.47 -1.58
C ASP A 131 3.49 -12.47 -0.77
N ALA A 132 3.33 -11.24 -1.25
CA ALA A 132 2.57 -10.18 -0.57
C ALA A 132 1.12 -10.03 -1.07
N PHE A 133 0.77 -10.63 -2.22
CA PHE A 133 -0.56 -10.46 -2.81
C PHE A 133 -1.66 -11.26 -2.13
N LEU A 134 -1.30 -12.41 -1.54
CA LEU A 134 -2.23 -13.32 -0.89
C LEU A 134 -1.90 -13.42 0.60
N THR A 135 -2.91 -13.71 1.42
CA THR A 135 -2.68 -14.15 2.80
C THR A 135 -2.02 -15.53 2.80
N ASP A 136 -1.46 -15.95 3.95
CA ASP A 136 -0.90 -17.30 4.12
C ASP A 136 -1.88 -18.42 3.72
N ASP A 137 -3.19 -18.23 3.98
CA ASP A 137 -4.26 -19.16 3.58
C ASP A 137 -4.71 -19.02 2.10
N GLY A 138 -4.01 -18.25 1.27
CA GLY A 138 -4.27 -18.09 -0.16
C GLY A 138 -5.42 -17.15 -0.54
N ASN A 139 -5.93 -16.34 0.40
CA ASN A 139 -7.00 -15.38 0.14
C ASN A 139 -6.46 -14.06 -0.39
N TRP A 140 -7.19 -13.44 -1.31
CA TRP A 140 -6.88 -12.11 -1.82
C TRP A 140 -7.83 -11.07 -1.23
N GLY A 141 -7.31 -9.88 -0.93
CA GLY A 141 -8.09 -8.68 -0.63
C GLY A 141 -8.79 -8.62 0.73
N LEU A 142 -8.79 -9.71 1.52
CA LEU A 142 -9.42 -9.73 2.84
C LEU A 142 -8.73 -8.77 3.80
N MET A 143 -9.52 -7.90 4.44
CA MET A 143 -9.07 -7.00 5.49
C MET A 143 -9.50 -7.46 6.88
N SER A 144 -8.63 -7.27 7.87
CA SER A 144 -8.86 -7.63 9.27
C SER A 144 -9.35 -6.43 10.07
N HIS A 145 -10.38 -6.66 10.89
CA HIS A 145 -10.90 -5.67 11.82
C HIS A 145 -9.81 -5.21 12.80
N ASP A 146 -9.08 -6.15 13.38
CA ASP A 146 -8.10 -5.87 14.45
C ASP A 146 -6.92 -5.05 13.93
N ARG A 147 -6.54 -5.24 12.66
CA ARG A 147 -5.50 -4.42 12.02
C ARG A 147 -5.95 -2.97 11.86
N TRP A 148 -7.17 -2.74 11.39
CA TRP A 148 -7.76 -1.40 11.33
C TRP A 148 -7.92 -0.78 12.72
N ALA A 149 -8.42 -1.54 13.69
CA ALA A 149 -8.60 -1.08 15.07
C ALA A 149 -7.27 -0.63 15.69
N THR A 150 -6.23 -1.45 15.56
CA THR A 150 -4.89 -1.13 16.08
C THR A 150 -4.32 0.12 15.40
N PHE A 151 -4.51 0.26 14.09
CA PHE A 151 -4.01 1.43 13.36
C PHE A 151 -4.74 2.72 13.75
N VAL A 152 -6.08 2.70 13.85
CA VAL A 152 -6.87 3.88 14.26
C VAL A 152 -6.55 4.30 15.70
N ASP A 153 -6.40 3.33 16.61
CA ASP A 153 -6.05 3.60 18.01
C ASP A 153 -4.67 4.25 18.13
N TRP A 154 -3.70 3.75 17.34
CA TRP A 154 -2.37 4.36 17.26
C TRP A 154 -2.42 5.79 16.71
N LEU A 155 -3.17 6.03 15.62
CA LEU A 155 -3.32 7.38 15.05
C LEU A 155 -3.93 8.36 16.07
N ALA A 156 -4.91 7.92 16.86
CA ALA A 156 -5.51 8.75 17.90
C ALA A 156 -4.53 9.02 19.05
N THR A 157 -3.81 7.98 19.50
CA THR A 157 -2.80 8.08 20.58
C THR A 157 -1.67 9.04 20.22
N GLU A 158 -1.20 9.00 18.98
CA GLU A 158 -0.14 9.87 18.46
C GLU A 158 -0.65 11.27 18.05
N ASN A 159 -1.94 11.57 18.23
CA ASN A 159 -2.61 12.81 17.82
C ASN A 159 -2.52 13.10 16.31
N ILE A 160 -2.38 12.05 15.50
CA ILE A 160 -2.39 12.12 14.03
C ILE A 160 -3.84 12.11 13.52
N LEU A 161 -4.75 11.44 14.23
CA LEU A 161 -6.16 11.41 13.84
C LEU A 161 -6.82 12.76 14.11
N THR A 162 -7.06 13.54 13.06
CA THR A 162 -7.67 14.87 13.16
C THR A 162 -8.79 15.08 12.15
N THR A 163 -9.59 16.11 12.37
CA THR A 163 -10.41 16.72 11.31
C THR A 163 -9.52 17.45 10.29
N VAL A 164 -10.12 17.90 9.19
CA VAL A 164 -9.45 18.77 8.20
C VAL A 164 -8.98 20.09 8.83
N ASP A 165 -9.68 20.57 9.85
CA ASP A 165 -9.32 21.76 10.63
C ASP A 165 -8.33 21.43 11.78
N GLU A 166 -7.59 20.33 11.67
CA GLU A 166 -6.54 19.88 12.61
C GLU A 166 -7.02 19.66 14.05
N THR A 167 -8.31 19.42 14.25
CA THR A 167 -8.86 19.11 15.58
C THR A 167 -8.68 17.61 15.86
N SER A 168 -7.97 17.26 16.92
CA SER A 168 -7.76 15.86 17.32
C SER A 168 -9.06 15.11 17.58
N LEU A 169 -9.13 13.88 17.09
CA LEU A 169 -10.27 12.99 17.23
C LEU A 169 -9.89 11.78 18.08
N PRO A 170 -10.78 11.33 18.99
CA PRO A 170 -10.59 10.04 19.65
C PRO A 170 -10.81 8.89 18.66
N ALA A 171 -10.18 7.73 18.90
CA ALA A 171 -10.36 6.53 18.07
C ALA A 171 -11.83 6.14 17.91
N THR A 172 -12.66 6.37 18.95
CA THR A 172 -14.11 6.09 18.91
C THR A 172 -14.89 6.90 17.88
N ALA A 173 -14.32 8.00 17.37
CA ALA A 173 -14.93 8.80 16.30
C ALA A 173 -14.80 8.16 14.92
N VAL A 174 -13.93 7.15 14.77
CA VAL A 174 -13.68 6.45 13.50
C VAL A 174 -13.76 4.93 13.75
N PRO A 175 -14.97 4.35 13.78
CA PRO A 175 -15.14 2.93 14.05
C PRO A 175 -14.51 2.10 12.93
N PRO A 176 -13.63 1.12 13.21
CA PRO A 176 -12.97 0.30 12.18
C PRO A 176 -13.93 -0.40 11.21
N VAL A 177 -15.10 -0.80 11.71
CA VAL A 177 -16.19 -1.41 10.92
C VAL A 177 -16.72 -0.51 9.80
N GLU A 178 -16.54 0.81 9.90
CA GLU A 178 -16.97 1.76 8.86
C GLU A 178 -15.88 1.99 7.79
N LEU A 179 -14.65 1.52 8.01
CA LEU A 179 -13.51 1.79 7.14
C LEU A 179 -13.37 0.79 5.99
N TYR A 180 -13.98 -0.39 6.10
CA TYR A 180 -13.84 -1.45 5.10
C TYR A 180 -15.04 -2.39 5.08
N THR A 181 -15.15 -3.17 4.00
CA THR A 181 -16.08 -4.32 3.93
C THR A 181 -15.42 -5.48 3.19
N ASN A 182 -15.67 -6.70 3.66
CA ASN A 182 -15.30 -7.94 2.97
C ASN A 182 -16.52 -8.60 2.28
N GLU A 183 -17.73 -8.03 2.40
CA GLU A 183 -18.97 -8.69 1.98
C GLU A 183 -19.06 -8.95 0.47
N LEU A 184 -18.32 -8.15 -0.31
CA LEU A 184 -18.26 -8.22 -1.77
C LEU A 184 -17.15 -9.14 -2.28
N LEU A 185 -16.25 -9.64 -1.41
CA LEU A 185 -15.16 -10.56 -1.76
C LEU A 185 -15.65 -12.01 -1.84
N ARG A 186 -16.84 -12.23 -2.39
CA ARG A 186 -17.36 -13.58 -2.61
C ARG A 186 -16.58 -14.24 -3.73
N GLU A 187 -16.17 -15.48 -3.55
CA GLU A 187 -15.69 -16.28 -4.68
C GLU A 187 -16.82 -16.36 -5.70
N ALA A 188 -16.58 -15.83 -6.90
CA ALA A 188 -17.48 -16.04 -8.03
C ALA A 188 -17.56 -17.56 -8.25
N THR A 189 -18.64 -18.18 -7.75
CA THR A 189 -18.98 -19.57 -8.06
C THR A 189 -19.08 -19.66 -9.58
N ALA A 190 -18.15 -20.42 -10.15
CA ALA A 190 -18.03 -20.67 -11.58
C ALA A 190 -19.28 -21.37 -12.16
#